data_AF-A0A7K2L3S4-F1
#
_entry.id   AF-A0A7K2L3S4-F1
#
_cell.length_a   1.000
_cell.length_b   1.000
_cell.length_c   1.000
_cell.angle_alpha   90.00
_cell.angle_beta   90.00
_cell.angle_gamma   90.00
#
_symmetry.space_group_name_H-M   'P 1'
#
loop_
_entity.id
_entity.type
_entity.pdbx_description
1 polymer ?
#
loop_
_entity_poly.entity_id
_entity_poly.type
_entity_poly.pdbx_seq_one_letter_code
_entity_poly.pdbx_strand_id
1 'polypeptide(L)'
;LTALLEPEDGYALWAAARQATGPDGRPVVRRIRLKGPDGGLHLLEVSTRARHTAPHPGTYAPPHTDGSGAPRLGVGGVPTGLRLTCTLVDLGTGLIGSDATDRLPRAILAIDRLGRVTYVNELTERLVGRPRAALAGRPLWEALP
;
A
#
# COMPACT_ATOMS: atom_id res chain seq x y z
N LEU A 1 5.11 4.63 -4.01
CA LEU A 1 4.15 4.55 -2.88
C LEU A 1 3.53 5.91 -2.60
N THR A 2 4.32 6.94 -2.30
CA THR A 2 3.82 8.31 -2.00
C THR A 2 3.03 8.96 -3.14
N ALA A 3 3.34 8.63 -4.40
CA ALA A 3 2.56 9.09 -5.55
C ALA A 3 1.25 8.32 -5.80
N LEU A 4 1.04 7.18 -5.11
CA LEU A 4 -0.14 6.32 -5.24
C LEU A 4 -1.05 6.37 -4.00
N LEU A 5 -0.57 7.01 -2.93
CA LEU A 5 -1.32 7.26 -1.71
C LEU A 5 -1.88 8.67 -1.82
N GLU A 6 -3.20 8.75 -1.88
CA GLU A 6 -3.86 10.03 -1.70
C GLU A 6 -3.58 10.55 -0.28
N PRO A 7 -3.53 11.87 -0.06
CA PRO A 7 -3.23 12.47 1.26
C PRO A 7 -4.12 11.91 2.39
N GLU A 8 -5.36 11.56 2.07
CA GLU A 8 -6.36 11.00 2.99
C GLU A 8 -6.00 9.57 3.45
N ASP A 9 -5.26 8.82 2.64
CA ASP A 9 -4.87 7.44 2.95
C ASP A 9 -3.66 7.37 3.91
N GLY A 10 -3.04 8.53 4.20
CA GLY A 10 -1.90 8.65 5.11
C GLY A 10 -2.20 8.18 6.53
N TYR A 11 -3.42 8.42 7.03
CA TYR A 11 -3.81 7.96 8.37
C TYR A 11 -3.95 6.43 8.43
N ALA A 12 -4.54 5.82 7.40
CA ALA A 12 -4.67 4.37 7.32
C ALA A 12 -3.28 3.69 7.27
N LEU A 13 -2.36 4.22 6.46
CA LEU A 13 -0.98 3.76 6.41
C LEU A 13 -0.29 3.88 7.77
N TRP A 14 -0.41 5.03 8.43
CA TRP A 14 0.16 5.25 9.76
C TRP A 14 -0.41 4.27 10.80
N ALA A 15 -1.71 4.01 10.77
CA ALA A 15 -2.37 3.06 11.66
C ALA A 15 -1.86 1.63 11.43
N ALA A 16 -1.76 1.17 10.18
CA ALA A 16 -1.20 -0.15 9.87
C ALA A 16 0.28 -0.26 10.22
N ALA A 17 1.06 0.79 10.03
CA ALA A 17 2.46 0.83 10.43
C ALA A 17 2.61 0.60 11.95
N ARG A 18 1.78 1.25 12.78
CA ARG A 18 1.78 1.02 14.23
C ARG A 18 1.33 -0.39 14.63
N GLN A 19 0.45 -1.00 13.84
CA GLN A 19 -0.09 -2.34 14.11
C GLN A 19 0.69 -3.48 13.44
N ALA A 20 1.76 -3.17 12.70
CA ALA A 20 2.59 -4.15 11.99
C ALA A 20 3.57 -4.89 12.92
N THR A 21 3.56 -4.57 14.21
CA THR A 21 4.27 -5.32 15.26
C THR A 21 3.24 -5.78 16.28
N GLY A 22 3.22 -7.08 16.56
CA GLY A 22 2.36 -7.68 17.56
C GLY A 22 2.74 -7.25 18.98
N PRO A 23 1.85 -7.47 19.97
CA PRO A 23 2.15 -7.21 21.38
C PRO A 23 3.33 -8.05 21.91
N ASP A 24 3.67 -9.14 21.21
CA ASP A 24 4.82 -10.02 21.45
C ASP A 24 6.12 -9.54 20.75
N GLY A 25 6.08 -8.39 20.09
CA GLY A 25 7.23 -7.85 19.34
C GLY A 25 7.48 -8.53 18.00
N ARG A 26 6.64 -9.49 17.59
CA ARG A 26 6.80 -10.20 16.32
C ARG A 26 6.22 -9.39 15.15
N PRO A 27 6.82 -9.48 13.95
CA PRO A 27 6.22 -8.90 12.75
C PRO A 27 4.83 -9.46 12.48
N VAL A 28 3.87 -8.57 12.22
CA VAL A 28 2.51 -8.91 11.80
C VAL A 28 2.25 -8.25 10.44
N VAL A 29 1.81 -9.04 9.48
CA VAL A 29 1.38 -8.52 8.17
C VAL A 29 0.01 -7.85 8.33
N ARG A 30 -0.07 -6.58 7.99
CA ARG A 30 -1.31 -5.81 7.89
C ARG A 30 -1.66 -5.57 6.43
N ARG A 31 -2.94 -5.70 6.11
CA ARG A 31 -3.47 -5.52 4.75
C ARG A 31 -4.45 -4.36 4.76
N ILE A 32 -4.23 -3.38 3.90
CA ILE A 32 -5.13 -2.25 3.72
C ILE A 32 -5.53 -2.18 2.26
N ARG A 33 -6.81 -1.98 2.01
CA ARG A 33 -7.31 -1.63 0.67
C ARG A 33 -7.20 -0.13 0.48
N LEU A 34 -6.58 0.28 -0.61
CA LEU A 34 -6.42 1.66 -1.02
C LEU A 34 -7.14 1.87 -2.35
N LYS A 35 -7.71 3.05 -2.57
CA LYS A 35 -8.14 3.47 -3.90
C LYS A 35 -7.00 4.27 -4.53
N GLY A 36 -6.46 3.76 -5.63
CA GLY A 36 -5.47 4.46 -6.42
C GLY A 36 -6.08 5.70 -7.09
N PRO A 37 -5.22 6.61 -7.62
CA PRO A 37 -5.65 7.85 -8.27
C PRO A 37 -6.57 7.60 -9.47
N ASP A 38 -6.42 6.47 -10.15
CA ASP A 38 -7.25 6.07 -11.28
C ASP A 38 -8.55 5.33 -10.86
N GLY A 39 -8.87 5.34 -9.56
CA GLY A 39 -10.01 4.63 -8.95
C GLY A 39 -9.82 3.12 -8.78
N GLY A 40 -8.69 2.58 -9.24
CA GLY A 40 -8.36 1.16 -9.11
C GLY A 40 -8.12 0.72 -7.67
N LEU A 41 -8.50 -0.52 -7.36
CA LEU A 41 -8.29 -1.09 -6.04
C LEU A 41 -6.85 -1.55 -5.91
N HIS A 42 -6.15 -1.07 -4.90
CA HIS A 42 -4.81 -1.51 -4.56
C HIS A 42 -4.84 -2.18 -3.20
N LEU A 43 -4.11 -3.28 -3.04
CA LEU A 43 -3.87 -3.91 -1.75
C LEU A 43 -2.46 -3.57 -1.28
N LEU A 44 -2.36 -2.90 -0.14
CA LEU A 44 -1.10 -2.64 0.52
C LEU A 44 -0.88 -3.65 1.64
N GLU A 45 0.16 -4.46 1.51
CA GLU A 45 0.67 -5.30 2.59
C GLU A 45 1.79 -4.56 3.33
N VAL A 46 1.67 -4.41 4.64
CA VAL A 46 2.64 -3.72 5.52
C VAL A 46 3.13 -4.69 6.57
N SER A 47 4.45 -4.80 6.75
CA SER A 47 5.08 -5.61 7.80
C SER A 47 6.33 -4.92 8.33
N THR A 48 6.81 -5.32 9.51
CA THR A 48 8.10 -4.87 10.06
C THR A 48 9.19 -5.92 9.87
N ARG A 49 10.41 -5.45 9.65
CA ARG A 49 11.63 -6.26 9.67
C ARG A 49 12.64 -5.60 10.60
N ALA A 50 13.32 -6.39 11.43
CA ALA A 50 14.40 -5.87 12.27
C ALA A 50 15.45 -5.15 11.40
N ARG A 51 15.82 -3.93 11.74
CA ARG A 51 17.01 -3.30 11.16
C ARG A 51 18.23 -3.94 11.82
N HIS A 52 18.97 -4.70 11.04
CA HIS A 52 20.30 -5.11 11.44
C HIS A 52 21.26 -4.01 11.01
N THR A 53 21.61 -3.13 11.93
CA THR A 53 22.72 -2.19 11.72
C THR A 53 23.98 -3.04 11.81
N ALA A 54 24.76 -3.15 10.73
CA ALA A 54 26.08 -3.75 10.81
C ALA A 54 26.89 -2.97 11.86
N PRO A 55 27.66 -3.65 12.73
CA PRO A 55 28.53 -2.95 13.67
C PRO A 55 29.47 -2.03 12.89
N HIS A 56 29.52 -0.76 13.28
CA HIS A 56 30.43 0.21 12.67
C HIS A 56 31.87 -0.25 12.90
N PRO A 57 32.72 -0.42 11.86
CA PRO A 57 34.10 -0.86 12.01
C PRO A 57 35.03 0.24 12.56
N GLY A 58 34.55 1.04 13.53
CA GLY A 58 35.26 2.18 14.09
C GLY A 58 35.36 2.21 15.62
N THR A 59 34.80 1.24 16.35
CA THR A 59 34.92 1.16 17.82
C THR A 59 35.86 0.04 18.27
N TYR A 60 36.95 -0.17 17.53
CA TYR A 60 38.07 -0.97 18.01
C TYR A 60 38.94 -0.07 18.89
N ALA A 61 38.56 0.12 20.16
CA ALA A 61 39.53 0.52 21.17
C ALA A 61 40.48 -0.67 21.38
N PRO A 62 41.81 -0.48 21.34
CA PRO A 62 42.74 -1.58 21.55
C PRO A 62 42.52 -2.20 22.94
N PRO A 63 42.66 -3.53 23.08
CA PRO A 63 42.47 -4.19 24.36
C PRO A 63 43.58 -3.76 25.33
N HIS A 64 43.20 -3.03 26.39
CA HIS A 64 43.99 -3.03 27.62
C HIS A 64 43.79 -4.40 28.27
N THR A 65 44.84 -5.20 28.29
CA THR A 65 44.87 -6.51 28.94
C THR A 65 45.02 -6.32 30.44
N ASP A 66 43.88 -6.24 31.12
CA ASP A 66 43.81 -6.41 32.57
C ASP A 66 43.55 -7.90 32.81
N GLY A 67 44.51 -8.59 33.44
CA GLY A 67 44.63 -10.05 33.52
C GLY A 67 43.50 -10.79 34.25
N SER A 68 42.28 -10.76 33.73
CA SER A 68 41.21 -11.71 34.10
C SER A 68 40.52 -12.23 32.81
N GLY A 69 40.93 -13.44 32.40
CA GLY A 69 40.48 -14.09 31.18
C GLY A 69 39.04 -14.62 31.26
N ALA A 70 38.05 -13.72 31.29
CA ALA A 70 36.66 -14.09 31.08
C ALA A 70 36.19 -13.52 29.72
N PRO A 71 35.83 -14.36 28.74
CA PRO A 71 35.28 -13.88 27.49
C PRO A 71 33.88 -13.29 27.77
N ARG A 72 33.77 -11.97 27.73
CA ARG A 72 32.45 -11.31 27.78
C ARG A 72 31.78 -11.54 26.43
N LEU A 73 30.77 -12.41 26.41
CA LEU A 73 29.83 -12.58 25.30
C LEU A 73 29.41 -11.19 24.81
N GLY A 74 29.77 -10.85 23.58
CA GLY A 74 29.38 -9.61 22.94
C GLY A 74 27.86 -9.47 23.02
N VAL A 75 27.40 -8.42 23.69
CA VAL A 75 25.99 -8.04 23.72
C VAL A 75 25.60 -7.79 22.28
N GLY A 76 24.88 -8.75 21.69
CA GLY A 76 24.34 -8.64 20.34
C GLY A 76 23.64 -7.29 20.21
N GLY A 77 24.05 -6.52 19.19
CA GLY A 77 23.61 -5.15 19.01
C GLY A 77 22.10 -5.04 19.18
N VAL A 78 21.67 -4.20 20.13
CA VAL A 78 20.25 -3.90 20.35
C VAL A 78 19.69 -3.45 19.00
N PRO A 79 18.63 -4.10 18.47
CA PRO A 79 18.07 -3.74 17.18
C PRO A 79 17.70 -2.26 17.22
N THR A 80 18.42 -1.45 16.44
CA THR A 80 18.40 0.02 16.53
C THR A 80 17.15 0.63 15.86
N GLY A 81 16.17 -0.22 15.52
CA GLY A 81 14.89 0.18 14.98
C GLY A 81 14.21 -0.92 14.17
N LEU A 82 12.92 -0.74 13.90
CA LEU A 82 12.16 -1.56 12.98
C LEU A 82 12.13 -0.87 11.61
N ARG A 83 12.35 -1.63 10.53
CA ARG A 83 12.13 -1.18 9.16
C ARG A 83 10.75 -1.64 8.74
N LEU A 84 9.90 -0.71 8.31
CA LEU A 84 8.67 -1.05 7.61
C LEU A 84 8.99 -1.50 6.19
N THR A 85 8.40 -2.62 5.80
CA THR A 85 8.42 -3.17 4.45
C THR A 85 7.00 -3.22 3.93
N CYS A 86 6.80 -2.68 2.73
CA CYS A 86 5.50 -2.57 2.12
C CYS A 86 5.51 -3.18 0.71
N THR A 87 4.50 -3.99 0.39
CA THR A 87 4.25 -4.50 -0.96
C THR A 87 2.91 -3.99 -1.43
N LEU A 88 2.87 -3.34 -2.60
CA LEU A 88 1.65 -2.86 -3.22
C LEU A 88 1.26 -3.83 -4.34
N VAL A 89 0.05 -4.36 -4.27
CA VAL A 89 -0.54 -5.17 -5.33
C VAL A 89 -1.62 -4.33 -6.00
N ASP A 90 -1.44 -4.07 -7.29
CA ASP A 90 -2.50 -3.49 -8.12
C ASP A 90 -3.51 -4.59 -8.42
N LEU A 91 -4.75 -4.43 -7.94
CA LEU A 91 -5.86 -5.32 -8.25
C LEU A 91 -6.62 -4.86 -9.51
N GLY A 92 -6.16 -3.77 -10.14
CA GLY A 92 -6.75 -3.13 -11.30
C GLY A 92 -7.92 -2.19 -10.95
N THR A 93 -8.29 -1.37 -11.92
CA THR A 93 -9.64 -0.76 -12.03
C THR A 93 -10.69 -1.81 -12.36
N GLY A 94 -10.27 -2.91 -12.95
CA GLY A 94 -11.09 -4.06 -13.30
C GLY A 94 -11.22 -5.01 -12.12
N LEU A 95 -12.14 -4.72 -11.19
CA LEU A 95 -12.74 -5.80 -10.43
C LEU A 95 -13.47 -6.69 -11.46
N ILE A 96 -12.84 -7.77 -11.93
CA ILE A 96 -13.49 -8.95 -12.54
C ILE A 96 -14.79 -8.57 -13.26
N GLY A 97 -14.76 -7.80 -14.36
CA GLY A 97 -16.05 -7.47 -14.98
C GLY A 97 -16.17 -6.23 -15.85
N SER A 98 -15.34 -6.04 -16.88
CA SER A 98 -15.98 -5.57 -18.12
C SER A 98 -17.01 -6.62 -18.52
N ASP A 99 -16.54 -7.83 -18.85
CA ASP A 99 -17.39 -8.89 -19.40
C ASP A 99 -18.49 -9.36 -18.45
N ALA A 100 -18.23 -9.40 -17.14
CA ALA A 100 -19.22 -9.82 -16.16
C ALA A 100 -20.32 -8.76 -15.95
N THR A 101 -19.97 -7.47 -15.94
CA THR A 101 -20.97 -6.40 -15.79
C THR A 101 -21.63 -6.03 -17.12
N ASP A 102 -21.01 -6.32 -18.25
CA ASP A 102 -21.60 -6.23 -19.59
C ASP A 102 -22.76 -7.23 -19.77
N ARG A 103 -22.74 -8.34 -19.02
CA ARG A 103 -23.85 -9.31 -18.95
C ARG A 103 -25.01 -8.87 -18.06
N LEU A 104 -24.84 -7.82 -17.26
CA LEU A 104 -25.90 -7.37 -16.36
C LEU A 104 -26.94 -6.57 -17.15
N PRO A 105 -28.25 -6.75 -16.87
CA PRO A 105 -29.31 -6.01 -17.54
C PRO A 105 -29.44 -4.57 -17.03
N ARG A 106 -28.40 -4.00 -16.42
CA ARG A 106 -28.39 -2.66 -15.83
C ARG A 106 -27.14 -1.88 -16.21
N ALA A 107 -27.32 -0.59 -16.42
CA ALA A 107 -26.24 0.36 -16.61
C ALA A 107 -25.40 0.46 -15.33
N ILE A 108 -24.10 0.29 -15.45
CA ILE A 108 -23.16 0.42 -14.35
C ILE A 108 -22.12 1.47 -14.71
N LEU A 109 -21.92 2.38 -13.78
CA LEU A 109 -20.89 3.41 -13.81
C LEU A 109 -20.26 3.48 -12.42
N ALA A 110 -18.93 3.50 -12.37
CA ALA A 110 -18.19 3.72 -11.14
C ALA A 110 -17.39 5.02 -11.22
N ILE A 111 -17.27 5.70 -10.08
CA ILE A 111 -16.49 6.92 -9.91
C ILE A 111 -15.40 6.74 -8.84
N ASP A 112 -14.32 7.50 -8.98
CA ASP A 112 -13.35 7.72 -7.91
C ASP A 112 -13.91 8.65 -6.83
N ARG A 113 -13.08 8.99 -5.83
CA ARG A 113 -13.47 9.89 -4.74
C ARG A 113 -13.67 11.34 -5.18
N LEU A 114 -13.06 11.74 -6.29
CA LEU A 114 -13.15 13.08 -6.90
C LEU A 114 -14.33 13.19 -7.88
N GLY A 115 -15.11 12.11 -8.03
CA GLY A 115 -16.24 12.05 -8.94
C GLY A 115 -15.86 11.79 -10.40
N ARG A 116 -14.61 11.39 -10.69
CA ARG A 116 -14.20 11.04 -12.05
C ARG A 116 -14.65 9.64 -12.39
N VAL A 117 -15.11 9.44 -13.63
CA VAL A 117 -15.52 8.14 -14.13
C VAL A 117 -14.31 7.21 -14.22
N THR A 118 -14.41 6.05 -13.59
CA THR A 118 -13.35 5.04 -13.52
C THR A 118 -13.73 3.76 -14.25
N TYR A 119 -15.03 3.53 -14.41
CA TYR A 119 -15.57 2.37 -15.08
C TYR A 119 -16.97 2.66 -15.65
N VAL A 120 -17.26 2.12 -16.82
CA VAL A 120 -18.60 2.02 -17.39
C VAL A 120 -18.74 0.67 -18.12
N ASN A 121 -19.90 0.03 -18.01
CA ASN A 121 -20.21 -1.16 -18.81
C ASN A 121 -20.77 -0.77 -20.20
N GLU A 122 -20.86 -1.74 -21.11
CA GLU A 122 -21.32 -1.54 -22.48
C GLU A 122 -22.74 -0.96 -22.54
N LEU A 123 -23.62 -1.37 -21.61
CA LEU A 123 -24.96 -0.82 -21.53
C LEU A 123 -24.94 0.69 -21.19
N THR A 124 -24.04 1.12 -20.30
CA THR A 124 -23.82 2.55 -20.03
C THR A 124 -23.26 3.27 -21.26
N GLU A 125 -22.32 2.68 -22.01
CA GLU A 125 -21.82 3.27 -23.26
C GLU A 125 -22.95 3.49 -24.26
N ARG A 126 -23.86 2.51 -24.41
CA ARG A 126 -25.02 2.59 -25.30
C ARG A 126 -26.03 3.65 -24.83
N LEU A 127 -26.27 3.77 -23.53
CA LEU A 127 -27.19 4.76 -22.96
C LEU A 127 -26.67 6.19 -23.05
N VAL A 128 -25.38 6.39 -22.79
CA VAL A 128 -24.73 7.70 -22.84
C VAL A 128 -24.36 8.09 -24.27
N GLY A 129 -24.27 7.12 -25.18
CA GLY A 129 -23.88 7.33 -26.59
C GLY A 129 -22.39 7.67 -26.76
N ARG A 130 -21.55 7.33 -25.78
CA ARG A 130 -20.11 7.66 -25.77
C ARG A 130 -19.29 6.44 -25.35
N PRO A 131 -18.13 6.20 -25.99
CA PRO A 131 -17.27 5.09 -25.63
C PRO A 131 -16.64 5.31 -24.24
N ARG A 132 -16.37 4.22 -23.52
CA ARG A 132 -15.73 4.20 -22.20
C ARG A 132 -14.45 5.01 -22.15
N ALA A 133 -13.65 4.96 -23.22
CA ALA A 133 -12.41 5.71 -23.35
C ALA A 133 -12.62 7.23 -23.35
N ALA A 134 -13.78 7.72 -23.81
CA ALA A 134 -14.11 9.14 -23.80
C ALA A 134 -14.75 9.61 -22.47
N LEU A 135 -15.18 8.68 -21.62
CA LEU A 135 -15.78 8.95 -20.32
C LEU A 135 -14.75 8.83 -19.19
N ALA A 136 -13.82 7.88 -19.29
CA ALA A 136 -12.79 7.62 -18.28
C ALA A 136 -12.00 8.88 -17.91
N GLY A 137 -11.78 9.09 -16.60
CA GLY A 137 -11.05 10.21 -16.04
C GLY A 137 -11.80 11.55 -16.05
N ARG A 138 -12.95 11.66 -16.73
CA ARG A 138 -13.77 12.88 -16.72
C ARG A 138 -14.64 12.95 -15.48
N PRO A 139 -14.86 14.15 -14.90
CA PRO A 139 -15.80 14.30 -13.81
C PRO A 139 -17.22 13.96 -14.28
N LEU A 140 -17.99 13.29 -13.41
CA LEU A 140 -19.32 12.76 -13.70
C LEU A 140 -20.26 13.81 -14.31
N TRP A 141 -20.25 15.01 -13.76
CA TRP A 141 -21.12 16.13 -14.17
C TRP A 141 -20.75 16.75 -15.53
N GLU A 142 -19.58 16.43 -16.08
CA GLU A 142 -19.23 16.78 -17.47
C GLU A 142 -19.36 15.59 -18.44
N ALA A 143 -19.33 14.38 -17.89
CA ALA A 143 -19.37 13.14 -18.65
C ALA A 143 -20.79 12.76 -19.06
N LEU A 144 -21.76 13.04 -18.18
CA LEU A 144 -23.18 12.80 -18.37
C LEU A 144 -23.91 14.07 -18.85
N PRO A 145 -24.95 13.93 -19.70
CA PRO A 145 -25.78 15.02 -20.19
C PRO A 145 -26.69 15.62 -19.12
#